data_AF-N2IZQ9-F1
#
_entry.id   AF-N2IZQ9-F1
#
_cell.length_a   1.000
_cell.length_b   1.000
_cell.length_c   1.000
_cell.angle_alpha   90.00
_cell.angle_beta   90.00
_cell.angle_gamma   90.00
#
_symmetry.space_group_name_H-M   'P 1'
#
loop_
_entity.id
_entity.type
_entity.pdbx_description
1 polymer ?
#
loop_
_entity_poly.entity_id
_entity_poly.type
_entity_poly.pdbx_seq_one_letter_code
_entity_poly.pdbx_strand_id
1 'polypeptide(L)' 'MKTRIWTVGRFPAGVWSGDGSRNDPDYSECEVYLIPAENLDKAKKKAQAFRACLEEGQ' A
#
# COMPACT_ATOMS: atom_id res chain seq x y z
N MET A 1 -1.68 -15.52 -14.84
CA MET A 1 -2.37 -14.77 -13.76
C MET A 1 -2.46 -13.32 -14.18
N LYS A 2 -3.59 -12.63 -13.98
CA LYS A 2 -3.76 -11.22 -14.39
C LYS A 2 -3.26 -10.31 -13.28
N THR A 3 -2.22 -9.52 -13.56
CA THR A 3 -1.74 -8.48 -12.66
C THR A 3 -2.65 -7.25 -12.77
N ARG A 4 -3.04 -6.67 -11.65
CA ARG A 4 -3.73 -5.36 -11.61
C ARG A 4 -3.01 -4.42 -10.66
N ILE A 5 -3.27 -3.12 -10.79
CA ILE A 5 -2.81 -2.13 -9.82
C ILE A 5 -3.73 -2.20 -8.60
N TRP A 6 -3.13 -2.33 -7.43
CA TRP A 6 -3.82 -2.31 -6.14
C TRP A 6 -3.42 -1.05 -5.39
N THR A 7 -4.41 -0.41 -4.78
CA THR A 7 -4.18 0.67 -3.83
C THR A 7 -3.91 0.06 -2.46
N VAL A 8 -2.79 0.39 -1.85
CA VAL A 8 -2.43 -0.02 -0.50
C VAL A 8 -2.11 1.23 0.29
N GLY A 9 -2.92 1.54 1.30
CA GLY A 9 -2.67 2.66 2.20
C GLY A 9 -2.14 2.20 3.55
N ARG A 10 -1.14 2.92 4.06
CA ARG A 10 -0.67 2.82 5.43
C ARG A 10 -1.22 3.99 6.24
N PHE A 11 -1.99 3.68 7.27
CA PHE A 11 -2.49 4.66 8.22
C PHE A 11 -1.37 5.12 9.15
N PRO A 12 -1.43 6.36 9.67
CA PRO A 12 -0.45 6.87 10.64
C PRO A 12 -0.35 6.00 11.90
N ALA A 13 -1.42 5.29 12.25
CA ALA A 13 -1.42 4.27 13.32
C ALA A 13 -0.57 3.02 13.00
N GLY A 14 0.07 2.93 11.84
CA GLY A 14 0.86 1.79 11.39
C GLY A 14 0.05 0.66 10.75
N VAL A 15 -1.27 0.83 10.62
CA VAL A 15 -2.17 -0.18 10.03
C VAL A 15 -2.12 -0.13 8.50
N TRP A 16 -2.15 -1.30 7.86
CA TRP A 16 -2.15 -1.42 6.40
C TRP A 16 -3.51 -1.87 5.88
N SER A 17 -4.07 -1.14 4.92
CA SER A 17 -5.29 -1.49 4.20
C SER A 17 -5.05 -1.47 2.69
N GLY A 18 -5.86 -2.21 1.92
CA GLY A 18 -5.81 -2.09 0.46
C GLY A 18 -7.07 -2.58 -0.24
N ASP A 19 -8.19 -2.47 0.47
CA ASP A 19 -9.52 -2.73 -0.10
C ASP A 19 -10.20 -1.43 -0.59
N GLY A 20 -9.68 -0.26 -0.20
CA GLY A 20 -10.28 1.03 -0.52
C GLY A 20 -9.74 1.71 -1.80
N SER A 21 -10.47 2.72 -2.26
CA SER A 21 -10.04 3.56 -3.37
C SER A 21 -8.98 4.55 -2.89
N ARG A 22 -8.04 4.96 -3.76
CA ARG A 22 -7.05 6.00 -3.40
C ARG A 22 -7.70 7.34 -3.04
N ASN A 23 -8.90 7.57 -3.55
CA ASN A 23 -9.65 8.80 -3.33
C ASN A 23 -10.54 8.75 -2.08
N ASP A 24 -10.48 7.67 -1.28
CA ASP A 24 -11.20 7.65 -0.02
C ASP A 24 -10.62 8.72 0.93
N PRO A 25 -11.47 9.55 1.56
CA PRO A 25 -11.01 10.59 2.47
C PRO A 25 -10.23 10.01 3.67
N ASP A 26 -10.53 8.76 4.07
CA ASP A 26 -9.76 7.99 5.04
C ASP A 26 -8.27 7.83 4.68
N TYR A 27 -7.91 7.93 3.40
CA TYR A 27 -6.52 7.91 2.96
C TYR A 27 -5.86 9.29 2.85
N SER A 28 -6.55 10.39 3.18
CA SER A 28 -5.98 11.75 3.06
C SER A 28 -4.72 11.95 3.91
N GLU A 29 -4.68 11.31 5.08
CA GLU A 29 -3.51 11.32 5.98
C GLU A 29 -2.68 10.03 5.88
N CYS A 30 -3.03 9.13 4.95
CA CYS A 30 -2.35 7.87 4.77
C CYS A 30 -1.26 7.95 3.69
N GLU A 31 -0.21 7.16 3.87
CA GLU A 31 0.72 6.89 2.78
C GLU A 31 0.09 5.88 1.81
N VAL A 32 -0.22 6.34 0.60
CA VAL A 32 -0.86 5.49 -0.42
C VAL A 32 0.16 5.01 -1.46
N TYR A 33 0.18 3.70 -1.65
CA TYR A 33 1.01 2.99 -2.60
C TYR A 33 0.14 2.36 -3.69
N LEU A 34 0.57 2.50 -4.96
CA LEU A 34 -0.06 1.84 -6.10
C LEU A 34 0.84 0.70 -6.57
N ILE A 35 0.46 -0.53 -6.26
CA ILE A 35 1.32 -1.70 -6.46
C ILE A 35 0.75 -2.63 -7.53
N PRO A 36 1.49 -2.92 -8.61
CA PRO A 36 1.15 -3.99 -9.54
C PRO A 36 1.32 -5.35 -8.86
N ALA A 37 0.21 -6.05 -8.66
CA ALA A 37 0.19 -7.39 -8.09
C ALA A 37 -0.96 -8.24 -8.61
N GLU A 38 -0.80 -9.54 -8.46
CA GLU A 38 -1.79 -10.54 -8.87
C GLU A 38 -2.96 -10.61 -7.88
N ASN A 39 -2.71 -10.27 -6.62
CA ASN A 39 -3.70 -10.22 -5.54
C ASN A 39 -3.30 -9.18 -4.48
N LEU A 40 -4.25 -8.86 -3.58
CA LEU A 40 -4.07 -7.87 -2.53
C LEU A 40 -2.95 -8.22 -1.55
N ASP A 41 -2.82 -9.49 -1.15
CA ASP A 41 -1.78 -9.93 -0.21
C ASP A 41 -0.37 -9.64 -0.75
N LYS A 42 -0.12 -9.97 -2.02
CA LYS A 42 1.13 -9.65 -2.71
C LYS A 42 1.34 -8.14 -2.82
N ALA A 43 0.28 -7.36 -3.05
CA ALA A 43 0.37 -5.90 -3.08
C ALA A 43 0.79 -5.32 -1.72
N LYS A 44 0.17 -5.78 -0.62
CA LYS A 44 0.49 -5.34 0.74
C LYS A 44 1.94 -5.66 1.12
N LYS A 45 2.39 -6.89 0.86
CA LYS A 45 3.78 -7.30 1.13
C LYS A 45 4.80 -6.45 0.37
N LYS A 46 4.54 -6.17 -0.91
CA LYS A 46 5.41 -5.29 -1.72
C LYS A 46 5.43 -3.86 -1.18
N ALA A 47 4.29 -3.30 -0.80
CA ALA A 47 4.22 -1.95 -0.23
C ALA A 47 4.97 -1.86 1.11
N GLN A 48 4.78 -2.86 1.98
CA GLN A 48 5.51 -2.97 3.25
C GLN A 48 7.02 -3.05 3.05
N ALA A 49 7.49 -3.89 2.13
CA ALA A 49 8.91 -4.04 1.84
C ALA A 49 9.52 -2.74 1.26
N PHE A 50 8.79 -2.06 0.38
CA PHE A 50 9.21 -0.78 -0.18
C PHE A 50 9.38 0.28 0.91
N ARG A 51 8.42 0.37 1.84
CA ARG A 51 8.52 1.29 2.99
C ARG A 51 9.68 0.94 3.92
N ALA A 52 9.84 -0.34 4.27
CA ALA A 52 10.96 -0.78 5.10
C ALA A 52 12.32 -0.42 4.47
N CYS A 53 12.45 -0.56 3.15
CA CYS A 53 13.66 -0.17 2.41
C CYS A 53 13.90 1.35 2.40
N LEU A 54 12.84 2.17 2.45
CA LEU A 54 12.95 3.62 2.55
C LEU A 54 13.45 4.07 3.93
N GLU A 55 13.02 3.40 5.01
CA GLU A 55 13.41 3.75 6.38
C GLU A 55 14.86 3.38 6.71
N GLU A 56 15.41 2.34 6.09
CA GLU A 56 16.81 1.90 6.28
C GLU A 56 17.82 2.71 5.43
N GLY A 57 17.34 3.65 4.60
CA GLY A 57 18.16 4.45 3.69
C GLY A 57 18.44 5.89 4.16
N GLN A 58 18.08 6.25 5.39
CA GLN A 58 18.32 7.57 6.01
C GLN A 58 19.36 7.54 7.12
#